data_AF-A0AAU0Y2J5-F1
#
_entry.id   AF-A0AAU0Y2J5-F1
#
_cell.length_a   1.000
_cell.length_b   1.000
_cell.length_c   1.000
_cell.angle_alpha   90.00
_cell.angle_beta   90.00
_cell.angle_gamma   90.00
#
_symmetry.space_group_name_H-M   'P 1'
#
loop_
_entity.id
_entity.type
_entity.pdbx_description
1 polymer ?
#
loop_
_entity_poly.entity_id
_entity_poly.type
_entity_poly.pdbx_seq_one_letter_code
_entity_poly.pdbx_strand_id
1 'polypeptide(L)'
;MVALPADVPAGELLAGTGRVTLLRTGGGAGFGAYALLYTTRSVPGGGVEAIIAAARPEDTDPRWGLNRAQRYGPQTSEKRSLMRWAAALDYEKRKSETQAAYDYRLAERLVRTAHTGRIIPPPGSVDLPLANWEITTEHVIPLVTKQSSAGYAGHTVARIGRLVAVEPKED
;
A
#
# COMPACT_ATOMS: atom_id res chain seq x y z
N MET A 1 15.38 4.65 -20.51
CA MET A 1 14.52 5.58 -19.74
C MET A 1 13.14 4.93 -19.69
N VAL A 2 12.75 4.39 -18.55
CA VAL A 2 11.44 3.72 -18.41
C VAL A 2 10.39 4.81 -18.39
N ALA A 3 9.49 4.82 -19.37
CA ALA A 3 8.34 5.71 -19.34
C ALA A 3 7.44 5.25 -18.18
N LEU A 4 7.24 6.10 -17.18
CA LEU A 4 6.25 5.82 -16.14
C LEU A 4 4.87 5.67 -16.83
N PRO A 5 3.95 4.85 -16.30
CA PRO A 5 2.59 4.87 -16.79
C PRO A 5 2.08 6.31 -16.66
N ALA A 6 1.36 6.80 -17.67
CA ALA A 6 0.84 8.17 -17.72
C ALA A 6 0.39 8.61 -16.32
N ASP A 7 0.83 9.80 -15.89
CA ASP A 7 0.53 10.37 -14.57
C ASP A 7 -0.97 10.28 -14.32
N VAL A 8 -1.40 9.24 -13.60
CA VAL A 8 -2.75 9.12 -13.07
C VAL A 8 -2.81 10.12 -11.90
N PRO A 9 -3.49 11.26 -12.04
CA PRO A 9 -3.55 12.29 -11.02
C PRO A 9 -4.05 11.75 -9.68
N ALA A 10 -3.58 12.39 -8.59
CA ALA A 10 -4.16 12.20 -7.27
C ALA A 10 -5.67 12.50 -7.30
N GLY A 11 -6.46 11.63 -6.69
CA GLY A 11 -7.93 11.66 -6.65
C GLY A 11 -8.62 10.76 -7.67
N GLU A 12 -7.88 10.15 -8.62
CA GLU A 12 -8.49 9.29 -9.65
C GLU A 12 -8.80 7.88 -9.13
N LEU A 13 -9.95 7.35 -9.54
CA LEU A 13 -10.32 5.96 -9.36
C LEU A 13 -9.47 5.09 -10.30
N LEU A 14 -8.72 4.16 -9.73
CA LEU A 14 -8.00 3.14 -10.48
C LEU A 14 -8.58 1.76 -10.15
N ALA A 15 -8.96 1.04 -11.19
CA ALA A 15 -9.43 -0.34 -11.10
C ALA A 15 -8.46 -1.31 -11.78
N GLY A 16 -8.50 -2.57 -11.36
CA GLY A 16 -7.78 -3.63 -12.03
C GLY A 16 -8.18 -5.02 -11.56
N THR A 17 -7.55 -6.01 -12.17
CA THR A 17 -7.73 -7.43 -11.82
C THR A 17 -6.36 -8.05 -11.58
N GLY A 18 -6.23 -8.88 -10.54
CA GLY A 18 -5.03 -9.68 -10.32
C GLY A 18 -4.98 -10.26 -8.91
N ARG A 19 -3.81 -10.80 -8.55
CA ARG A 19 -3.58 -11.28 -7.19
C ARG A 19 -3.51 -10.12 -6.22
N VAL A 20 -4.30 -10.22 -5.15
CA VAL A 20 -4.39 -9.23 -4.08
C VAL A 20 -4.01 -9.88 -2.76
N THR A 21 -3.14 -9.23 -2.01
CA THR A 21 -2.91 -9.59 -0.61
C THR A 21 -3.50 -8.49 0.25
N LEU A 22 -4.42 -8.86 1.15
CA LEU A 22 -4.95 -7.99 2.19
C LEU A 22 -4.28 -8.36 3.51
N LEU A 23 -3.89 -7.36 4.30
CA LEU A 23 -3.29 -7.59 5.61
C LEU A 23 -3.79 -6.53 6.59
N ARG A 24 -4.12 -6.95 7.82
CA ARG A 24 -4.33 -5.99 8.90
C ARG A 24 -2.96 -5.50 9.38
N THR A 25 -2.72 -4.20 9.26
CA THR A 25 -1.51 -3.52 9.75
C THR A 25 -1.87 -2.27 10.52
N GLY A 26 -0.88 -1.62 11.13
CA GLY A 26 -1.09 -0.57 12.10
C GLY A 26 -0.75 -1.03 13.50
N GLY A 27 -0.41 -0.06 14.34
CA GLY A 27 -0.64 -0.22 15.75
C GLY A 27 0.50 -0.37 16.73
N GLY A 28 1.71 -0.07 16.30
CA GLY A 28 2.73 0.38 17.25
C GLY A 28 2.36 1.76 17.80
N ALA A 29 2.70 2.05 19.07
CA ALA A 29 2.67 3.38 19.67
C ALA A 29 1.31 4.14 19.65
N GLY A 30 0.18 3.43 19.68
CA GLY A 30 -1.15 4.06 19.85
C GLY A 30 -1.80 4.60 18.57
N PHE A 31 -1.24 4.31 17.39
CA PHE A 31 -1.85 4.64 16.10
C PHE A 31 -2.92 3.62 15.69
N GLY A 32 -3.96 4.03 14.97
CA GLY A 32 -5.04 3.11 14.57
C GLY A 32 -4.61 2.03 13.57
N ALA A 33 -5.51 1.09 13.29
CA ALA A 33 -5.31 -0.02 12.34
C ALA A 33 -5.89 0.27 10.93
N TYR A 34 -5.32 -0.41 9.93
CA TYR A 34 -5.77 -0.44 8.53
C TYR A 34 -5.85 -1.87 8.02
N ALA A 35 -6.73 -2.10 7.05
CA ALA A 35 -6.61 -3.21 6.11
C ALA A 35 -5.87 -2.72 4.87
N LEU A 36 -4.65 -3.20 4.66
CA LEU A 36 -3.78 -2.81 3.57
C LEU A 36 -3.89 -3.82 2.43
N LEU A 37 -4.31 -3.35 1.26
CA LEU A 37 -4.22 -4.04 -0.02
C LEU A 37 -2.83 -3.87 -0.61
N TYR A 38 -2.27 -4.97 -1.10
CA TYR A 38 -1.09 -5.02 -1.94
C TYR A 38 -1.39 -5.78 -3.23
N THR A 39 -1.11 -5.14 -4.37
CA THR A 39 -1.07 -5.80 -5.67
C THR A 39 0.01 -5.17 -6.54
N THR A 40 0.25 -5.75 -7.71
CA THR A 40 1.30 -5.32 -8.63
C THR A 40 0.76 -5.28 -10.04
N ARG A 41 1.18 -4.29 -10.82
CA ARG A 41 0.95 -4.27 -12.27
C ARG A 41 2.24 -4.00 -13.03
N SER A 42 2.35 -4.52 -14.24
CA SER A 42 3.46 -4.22 -15.14
C SER A 42 3.36 -2.77 -15.63
N VAL A 43 4.51 -2.11 -15.71
CA VAL A 43 4.63 -0.75 -16.24
C VAL A 43 5.06 -0.79 -17.71
N PRO A 44 4.43 -0.01 -18.61
CA PRO A 44 4.92 0.14 -19.98
C PRO A 44 6.39 0.58 -20.01
N GLY A 45 7.25 -0.09 -20.79
CA GLY A 45 8.68 0.26 -20.85
C GLY A 45 9.58 -0.45 -19.83
N GLY A 46 9.05 -1.41 -19.07
CA GLY A 46 9.81 -2.32 -18.23
C GLY A 46 9.87 -1.87 -16.77
N GLY A 47 9.19 -2.61 -15.89
CA GLY A 47 9.14 -2.32 -14.46
C GLY A 47 7.86 -2.86 -13.83
N VAL A 48 7.80 -2.81 -12.50
CA VAL A 48 6.63 -3.22 -11.72
C VAL A 48 6.17 -2.05 -10.86
N GLU A 49 4.88 -1.76 -10.90
CA GLU A 49 4.25 -0.80 -10.00
C GLU A 49 3.62 -1.55 -8.84
N ALA A 50 4.03 -1.19 -7.62
CA ALA A 50 3.36 -1.60 -6.40
C ALA A 50 2.13 -0.73 -6.19
N ILE A 51 0.97 -1.37 -6.03
CA ILE A 51 -0.28 -0.69 -5.69
C ILE A 51 -0.60 -1.01 -4.25
N ILE A 52 -0.71 0.04 -3.45
CA ILE A 52 -0.91 -0.03 -2.01
C ILE A 52 -2.11 0.84 -1.67
N ALA A 53 -3.13 0.24 -1.09
CA ALA A 53 -4.31 0.98 -0.69
C ALA A 53 -4.79 0.52 0.67
N ALA A 54 -5.41 1.41 1.43
CA ALA A 54 -5.98 1.03 2.72
C ALA A 54 -7.45 1.37 2.83
N ALA A 55 -8.16 0.49 3.52
CA ALA A 55 -9.46 0.75 4.10
C ALA A 55 -9.34 0.71 5.63
N ARG A 56 -10.36 1.25 6.30
CA ARG A 56 -10.53 0.95 7.72
C ARG A 56 -10.87 -0.54 7.86
N PRO A 57 -10.39 -1.25 8.89
CA PRO A 57 -10.68 -2.66 9.05
C PRO A 57 -12.19 -2.97 9.06
N GLU A 58 -13.02 -2.12 9.65
CA GLU A 58 -14.48 -2.25 9.68
C GLU A 58 -15.17 -2.07 8.32
N ASP A 59 -14.49 -1.43 7.35
CA ASP A 59 -15.01 -1.24 5.99
C ASP A 59 -14.68 -2.43 5.07
N THR A 60 -13.94 -3.43 5.58
CA THR A 60 -13.64 -4.66 4.81
C THR A 60 -14.68 -5.74 5.05
N ASP A 61 -14.77 -6.70 4.12
CA ASP A 61 -15.68 -7.82 4.24
C ASP A 61 -15.40 -8.62 5.54
N PRO A 62 -16.39 -8.76 6.44
CA PRO A 62 -16.23 -9.49 7.70
C PRO A 62 -15.72 -10.93 7.55
N ARG A 63 -15.98 -11.58 6.40
CA ARG A 63 -15.55 -12.97 6.15
C ARG A 63 -14.02 -13.11 6.09
N TRP A 64 -13.31 -12.04 5.76
CA TRP A 64 -11.85 -12.01 5.75
C TRP A 64 -11.24 -11.90 7.16
N GLY A 65 -12.06 -11.61 8.18
CA GLY A 65 -11.63 -11.50 9.57
C GLY A 65 -10.70 -10.30 9.86
N LEU A 66 -10.46 -9.43 8.88
CA LEU A 66 -9.59 -8.26 9.00
C LEU A 66 -10.19 -7.21 9.94
N ASN A 67 -11.51 -7.19 10.12
CA ASN A 67 -12.21 -6.30 11.04
C ASN A 67 -12.04 -6.69 12.52
N ARG A 68 -11.64 -7.94 12.82
CA ARG A 68 -11.55 -8.43 14.20
C ARG A 68 -10.43 -7.75 14.97
N ALA A 69 -10.75 -7.38 16.21
CA ALA A 69 -9.76 -6.89 17.16
C ALA A 69 -8.65 -7.94 17.37
N GLN A 70 -7.39 -7.50 17.29
CA GLN A 70 -6.26 -8.34 17.66
C GLN A 70 -5.99 -8.25 19.16
N ARG A 71 -5.54 -9.36 19.75
CA ARG A 71 -5.22 -9.46 21.20
C ARG A 71 -4.12 -8.48 21.61
N TYR A 72 -3.21 -8.16 20.69
CA TYR A 72 -2.14 -7.20 20.88
C TYR A 72 -2.19 -6.20 19.72
N GLY A 73 -2.29 -4.92 20.05
CA GLY A 73 -2.43 -3.83 19.08
C GLY A 73 -3.59 -2.89 19.38
N PRO A 74 -3.76 -1.84 18.58
CA PRO A 74 -4.78 -0.83 18.73
C PRO A 74 -6.13 -1.42 18.37
N GLN A 75 -7.10 -0.99 19.16
CA GLN A 75 -8.48 -1.35 19.00
C GLN A 75 -9.21 -0.38 18.06
N THR A 76 -8.65 0.81 17.83
CA THR A 76 -9.23 1.84 16.98
C THR A 76 -8.73 1.75 15.55
N SER A 77 -9.60 2.15 14.61
CA SER A 77 -9.27 2.23 13.18
C SER A 77 -8.71 3.60 12.84
N GLU A 78 -7.68 3.64 12.01
CA GLU A 78 -7.08 4.90 11.57
C GLU A 78 -7.90 5.53 10.44
N LYS A 79 -8.08 6.86 10.50
CA LYS A 79 -8.87 7.64 9.52
C LYS A 79 -8.01 8.51 8.61
N ARG A 80 -6.72 8.65 8.92
CA ARG A 80 -5.77 9.44 8.14
C ARG A 80 -5.41 8.74 6.82
N SER A 81 -4.72 9.44 5.93
CA SER A 81 -4.14 8.82 4.73
C SER A 81 -2.95 7.92 5.07
N LEU A 82 -2.65 6.95 4.20
CA LEU A 82 -1.53 6.04 4.39
C LEU A 82 -0.17 6.74 4.52
N MET A 83 0.06 7.81 3.76
CA MET A 83 1.29 8.59 3.87
C MET A 83 1.43 9.28 5.23
N ARG A 84 0.32 9.77 5.81
CA ARG A 84 0.32 10.34 7.17
C ARG A 84 0.57 9.29 8.24
N TRP A 85 0.04 8.09 8.05
CA TRP A 85 0.33 6.97 8.93
C TRP A 85 1.80 6.52 8.82
N ALA A 86 2.33 6.39 7.61
CA ALA A 86 3.74 6.08 7.39
C ALA A 86 4.66 7.12 8.04
N ALA A 87 4.32 8.41 7.92
CA ALA A 87 5.03 9.51 8.57
C ALA A 87 4.92 9.49 10.10
N ALA A 88 3.88 8.88 10.68
CA ALA A 88 3.76 8.73 12.13
C ALA A 88 4.58 7.54 12.67
N LEU A 89 4.87 6.55 11.82
CA LEU A 89 5.70 5.39 12.16
C LEU A 89 7.19 5.61 11.91
N ASP A 90 7.54 6.56 11.05
CA ASP A 90 8.91 6.93 10.73
C ASP A 90 9.28 8.25 11.40
N TYR A 91 10.55 8.43 11.74
CA TYR A 91 11.02 9.66 12.40
C TYR A 91 10.84 10.86 11.47
N GLU A 92 10.57 12.02 12.06
CA GLU A 92 10.32 13.31 11.38
C GLU A 92 11.25 13.55 10.19
N LYS A 93 10.74 14.27 9.18
CA LYS A 93 11.52 14.71 8.02
C LYS A 93 12.85 15.32 8.47
N ARG A 94 13.95 14.81 7.93
CA ARG A 94 15.28 15.33 8.29
C ARG A 94 15.41 16.76 7.76
N LYS A 95 16.05 17.65 8.52
CA LYS A 95 16.20 19.07 8.12
C LYS A 95 16.81 19.27 6.73
N SER A 96 17.68 18.36 6.29
CA SER A 96 18.36 18.40 5.00
C SER A 96 17.65 17.64 3.87
N GLU A 97 16.52 16.99 4.14
CA GLU A 97 15.83 16.10 3.18
C GLU A 97 14.83 16.90 2.34
N THR A 98 14.87 16.72 1.01
CA THR A 98 13.87 17.30 0.12
C THR A 98 12.51 16.61 0.32
N GLN A 99 11.42 17.25 -0.12
CA GLN A 99 10.10 16.62 -0.03
C GLN A 99 10.04 15.30 -0.81
N ALA A 100 10.59 15.27 -2.02
CA ALA A 100 10.61 14.06 -2.85
C ALA A 100 11.39 12.89 -2.20
N ALA A 101 12.51 13.17 -1.54
CA ALA A 101 13.29 12.15 -0.83
C ALA A 101 12.54 11.61 0.40
N TYR A 102 11.82 12.49 1.10
CA TYR A 102 10.97 12.10 2.22
C TYR A 102 9.78 11.24 1.74
N ASP A 103 9.07 11.67 0.70
CA ASP A 103 7.95 10.93 0.13
C ASP A 103 8.38 9.56 -0.41
N TYR A 104 9.56 9.48 -1.05
CA TYR A 104 10.20 8.22 -1.44
C TYR A 104 10.36 7.28 -0.24
N ARG A 105 10.94 7.77 0.86
CA ARG A 105 11.22 6.94 2.05
C ARG A 105 9.93 6.41 2.66
N LEU A 106 8.89 7.24 2.74
CA LEU A 106 7.57 6.83 3.20
C LEU A 106 6.93 5.79 2.26
N ALA A 107 7.05 5.98 0.94
CA ALA A 107 6.56 5.03 -0.05
C ALA A 107 7.29 3.68 0.03
N GLU A 108 8.63 3.69 0.12
CA GLU A 108 9.43 2.47 0.28
C GLU A 108 9.02 1.72 1.56
N ARG A 109 8.79 2.43 2.67
CA ARG A 109 8.33 1.84 3.94
C ARG A 109 6.98 1.14 3.77
N LEU A 110 6.03 1.76 3.08
CA LEU A 110 4.73 1.18 2.78
C LEU A 110 4.87 -0.07 1.89
N VAL A 111 5.64 0.02 0.81
CA VAL A 111 5.91 -1.11 -0.11
C VAL A 111 6.55 -2.25 0.65
N ARG A 112 7.57 -1.98 1.47
CA ARG A 112 8.23 -2.99 2.30
C ARG A 112 7.24 -3.69 3.23
N THR A 113 6.42 -2.93 3.95
CA THR A 113 5.42 -3.50 4.88
C THR A 113 4.45 -4.42 4.15
N ALA A 114 3.92 -3.96 3.02
CA ALA A 114 2.92 -4.69 2.25
C ALA A 114 3.51 -5.93 1.56
N HIS A 115 4.67 -5.77 0.93
CA HIS A 115 5.39 -6.82 0.23
C HIS A 115 5.88 -7.91 1.19
N THR A 116 6.41 -7.56 2.36
CA THR A 116 6.77 -8.53 3.40
C THR A 116 5.56 -9.32 3.87
N GLY A 117 4.41 -8.65 4.10
CA GLY A 117 3.17 -9.34 4.48
C GLY A 117 2.65 -10.30 3.41
N ARG A 118 3.03 -10.13 2.14
CA ARG A 118 2.75 -11.12 1.08
C ARG A 118 3.71 -12.30 1.08
N ILE A 119 5.01 -12.06 1.32
CA ILE A 119 6.02 -13.13 1.33
C ILE A 119 5.87 -14.01 2.58
N ILE A 120 5.59 -13.38 3.73
CA ILE A 120 5.46 -14.05 5.04
C ILE A 120 4.10 -13.65 5.62
N PRO A 121 3.02 -14.36 5.25
CA PRO A 121 1.66 -13.97 5.62
C PRO A 121 1.41 -14.10 7.13
N PRO A 122 1.06 -13.03 7.85
CA PRO A 122 0.74 -13.11 9.27
C PRO A 122 -0.63 -13.80 9.52
N PRO A 123 -0.91 -14.27 10.75
CA PRO A 123 -2.24 -14.72 11.16
C PRO A 123 -3.22 -13.54 11.16
N GLY A 124 -3.86 -13.28 10.02
CA GLY A 124 -4.62 -12.04 9.77
C GLY A 124 -4.33 -11.38 8.42
N SER A 125 -3.66 -12.07 7.51
CA SER A 125 -3.65 -11.76 6.09
C SER A 125 -4.59 -12.66 5.31
N VAL A 126 -5.17 -12.12 4.24
CA VAL A 126 -5.94 -12.84 3.23
C VAL A 126 -5.23 -12.68 1.90
N ASP A 127 -4.95 -13.79 1.25
CA ASP A 127 -4.45 -13.81 -0.12
C ASP A 127 -5.58 -14.21 -1.06
N LEU A 128 -5.86 -13.36 -2.04
CA LEU A 128 -6.86 -13.56 -3.08
C LEU A 128 -6.09 -13.77 -4.39
N PRO A 129 -5.97 -15.02 -4.89
CA PRO A 129 -5.19 -15.33 -6.10
C PRO A 129 -5.67 -14.55 -7.32
N LEU A 130 -6.97 -14.29 -7.39
CA LEU A 130 -7.61 -13.48 -8.42
C LEU A 130 -8.75 -12.65 -7.82
N ALA A 131 -8.62 -11.33 -7.90
CA ALA A 131 -9.65 -10.40 -7.44
C ALA A 131 -9.75 -9.19 -8.38
N ASN A 132 -10.96 -8.64 -8.50
CA ASN A 132 -11.15 -7.27 -8.93
C ASN A 132 -10.86 -6.35 -7.75
N TRP A 133 -10.25 -5.21 -8.02
CA TRP A 133 -9.96 -4.21 -6.99
C TRP A 133 -10.12 -2.81 -7.55
N GLU A 134 -10.50 -1.89 -6.67
CA GLU A 134 -10.68 -0.47 -6.96
C GLU A 134 -10.07 0.36 -5.85
N ILE A 135 -9.31 1.38 -6.23
CA ILE A 135 -8.68 2.31 -5.29
C ILE A 135 -8.88 3.76 -5.73
N THR A 136 -8.97 4.68 -4.80
CA THR A 136 -8.78 6.11 -5.08
C THR A 136 -7.31 6.43 -4.88
N THR A 137 -6.61 6.77 -5.96
CA THR A 137 -5.19 7.15 -5.92
C THR A 137 -5.02 8.43 -5.11
N GLU A 138 -4.06 8.48 -4.18
CA GLU A 138 -3.67 9.73 -3.50
C GLU A 138 -2.27 10.17 -3.93
N HIS A 139 -1.36 9.22 -4.19
CA HIS A 139 0.02 9.49 -4.56
C HIS A 139 0.54 8.50 -5.60
N VAL A 140 1.40 9.01 -6.49
CA VAL A 140 2.22 8.20 -7.40
C VAL A 140 3.66 8.63 -7.18
N ILE A 141 4.49 7.71 -6.69
CA ILE A 141 5.85 8.01 -6.24
C ILE A 141 6.81 7.11 -6.99
N PRO A 142 7.72 7.67 -7.81
CA PRO A 142 8.80 6.92 -8.41
C PRO A 142 9.68 6.30 -7.31
N LEU A 143 9.92 5.00 -7.40
CA LEU A 143 10.84 4.28 -6.51
C LEU A 143 12.24 4.16 -7.11
N VAL A 144 12.47 4.77 -8.26
CA VAL A 144 13.79 4.89 -8.87
C VAL A 144 14.43 6.22 -8.52
N THR A 145 15.70 6.19 -8.16
CA THR A 145 16.50 7.39 -7.89
C THR A 145 17.82 7.33 -8.67
N LYS A 146 18.59 8.42 -8.66
CA LYS A 146 19.96 8.41 -9.21
C LYS A 146 20.85 7.36 -8.53
N GLN A 147 20.55 7.00 -7.29
CA GLN A 147 21.33 6.08 -6.46
C GLN A 147 20.77 4.65 -6.48
N SER A 148 19.49 4.47 -6.79
CA SER A 148 18.84 3.17 -6.95
C SER A 148 17.99 3.16 -8.22
N SER A 149 18.61 2.78 -9.34
CA SER A 149 17.94 2.69 -10.64
C SER A 149 17.05 1.44 -10.78
N ALA A 150 17.27 0.42 -9.94
CA ALA A 150 16.51 -0.83 -9.93
C ALA A 150 15.22 -0.75 -9.10
N GLY A 151 15.01 0.33 -8.36
CA GLY A 151 13.84 0.48 -7.50
C GLY A 151 13.97 -0.23 -6.15
N TYR A 152 12.84 -0.63 -5.58
CA TYR A 152 12.78 -1.44 -4.35
C TYR A 152 12.14 -2.80 -4.64
N ALA A 153 12.87 -3.89 -4.40
CA ALA A 153 12.39 -5.26 -4.65
C ALA A 153 11.79 -5.47 -6.07
N GLY A 154 12.38 -4.82 -7.08
CA GLY A 154 11.89 -4.84 -8.47
C GLY A 154 10.74 -3.87 -8.79
N HIS A 155 10.22 -3.16 -7.80
CA HIS A 155 9.20 -2.13 -7.99
C HIS A 155 9.85 -0.80 -8.35
N THR A 156 9.45 -0.24 -9.48
CA THR A 156 9.96 1.04 -9.99
C THR A 156 9.05 2.22 -9.63
N VAL A 157 7.81 1.94 -9.23
CA VAL A 157 6.79 2.93 -8.85
C VAL A 157 5.95 2.39 -7.68
N ALA A 158 5.59 3.28 -6.76
CA ALA A 158 4.58 3.03 -5.75
C ALA A 158 3.35 3.91 -6.03
N ARG A 159 2.19 3.28 -6.10
CA ARG A 159 0.90 3.96 -6.11
C ARG A 159 0.22 3.73 -4.78
N ILE A 160 -0.13 4.83 -4.11
CA ILE A 160 -0.65 4.80 -2.74
C ILE A 160 -2.01 5.47 -2.73
N GLY A 161 -2.99 4.87 -2.06
CA GLY A 161 -4.35 5.40 -2.04
C GLY A 161 -5.28 4.78 -0.99
N ARG A 162 -6.58 4.97 -1.21
CA ARG A 162 -7.64 4.36 -0.40
C ARG A 162 -8.26 3.20 -1.14
N LEU A 163 -8.53 2.12 -0.43
CA LEU A 163 -9.24 0.98 -0.97
C LEU A 163 -10.72 1.33 -1.03
N VAL A 164 -11.32 1.19 -2.22
CA VAL A 164 -12.74 1.42 -2.47
C VAL A 164 -13.48 0.09 -2.44
N ALA A 165 -13.01 -0.88 -3.22
CA ALA A 165 -13.61 -2.21 -3.31
C ALA A 165 -12.55 -3.27 -3.60
N VAL A 166 -12.81 -4.50 -3.14
CA VAL A 166 -12.07 -5.69 -3.57
C VAL A 166 -13.02 -6.89 -3.56
N GLU A 167 -13.06 -7.60 -4.67
CA GLU A 167 -14.00 -8.70 -4.88
C GLU A 167 -13.21 -9.90 -5.42
N PRO A 168 -13.16 -11.03 -4.67
CA PRO A 168 -12.59 -12.27 -5.18
C PRO A 168 -13.37 -12.70 -6.43
N LYS A 169 -12.66 -13.15 -7.47
CA LYS A 169 -13.30 -13.95 -8.52
C LYS A 169 -13.40 -15.37 -7.98
N GLU A 170 -14.62 -15.88 -7.87
CA GLU A 170 -14.82 -17.31 -7.62
C GLU A 170 -14.26 -18.09 -8.82
N ASP A 171 -13.58 -19.20 -8.54
CA ASP A 171 -13.18 -20.19 -9.55
C ASP A 171 -14.41 -21.02 -9.98
#